data_AF-A0A6V7P1M3-F1
#
_entry.id   AF-A0A6V7P1M3-F1
#
_cell.length_a   1.000
_cell.length_b   1.000
_cell.length_c   1.000
_cell.angle_alpha   90.00
_cell.angle_beta   90.00
_cell.angle_gamma   90.00
#
_symmetry.space_group_name_H-M   'P 1'
#
loop_
_entity.id
_entity.type
_entity.pdbx_description
1 polymer ?
#
loop_
_entity_poly.entity_id
_entity_poly.type
_entity_poly.pdbx_seq_one_letter_code
_entity_poly.pdbx_strand_id
1 'polypeptide(L)'
;MLEVGKAQYRMRSRILTFIFSRILDPMALTILSFPRLSFKQFGPSSASSSTTSNYEPEKYTGMKSGNLSSTLEKLYLWEKKLCKEVKDEEKLRLIYEKKYTQLMSLDKGGAEFYEIDYTRAMMQKLCTKIGVIVKSIDAISARMQQIRDEELQPQLAELIQGSIRMWVYVLDCHQKQLQALIDSKSHHLKAKAGGERSSVARATMELELQLRNWCHCFINWFETQKSYIEVLNKWLIKWLPKVQEEETPDGVPPFSPSKFGAPPVFIICNDWSQAIERISENNVVNTMNVFSSFMHQLRVSQEEEYRRKLKVDYLSMVYDKRLKSFQKETQFKENLNVVSVSENGTEYLDDHTMVLDSVRKRRDEEIEKHEEAIQRVHHAASSSLRSGLVPIFEALENFFMENLKAYEGIRIANESGDS
;
A
#
# COMPACT_ATOMS: atom_id res chain seq x y z
N MET A 1 -52.95 14.21 -48.26
CA MET A 1 -51.91 15.11 -47.74
C MET A 1 -51.92 14.96 -46.22
N LEU A 2 -51.18 14.00 -45.66
CA LEU A 2 -49.83 14.15 -45.09
C LEU A 2 -49.78 15.15 -43.91
N GLU A 3 -50.07 14.66 -42.71
CA GLU A 3 -49.41 15.10 -41.47
C GLU A 3 -48.88 13.86 -40.74
N VAL A 4 -47.88 13.22 -41.35
CA VAL A 4 -47.04 12.22 -40.68
C VAL A 4 -45.80 12.96 -40.19
N GLY A 5 -45.80 13.34 -38.92
CA GLY A 5 -44.66 14.00 -38.33
C GLY A 5 -44.95 14.53 -36.94
N LYS A 6 -44.56 13.75 -35.92
CA LYS A 6 -43.96 14.18 -34.64
C LYS A 6 -44.16 13.13 -33.55
N ALA A 7 -43.54 11.97 -33.74
CA ALA A 7 -43.17 11.12 -32.61
C ALA A 7 -41.86 10.38 -32.93
N GLN A 8 -40.85 11.13 -33.39
CA GLN A 8 -39.48 10.62 -33.24
C GLN A 8 -39.21 10.52 -31.74
N TYR A 9 -38.82 9.33 -31.28
CA TYR A 9 -38.26 9.16 -29.94
C TYR A 9 -37.04 10.09 -29.86
N ARG A 10 -37.20 11.22 -29.16
CA ARG A 10 -36.11 12.13 -28.83
C ARG A 10 -35.80 11.88 -27.37
N MET A 11 -34.60 11.36 -27.10
CA MET A 11 -34.11 11.10 -25.74
C MET A 11 -34.26 12.39 -24.94
N ARG A 12 -35.22 12.40 -24.00
CA ARG A 12 -35.73 13.64 -23.40
C ARG A 12 -34.91 14.11 -22.20
N SER A 13 -33.94 13.32 -21.74
CA SER A 13 -33.10 13.61 -20.57
C SER A 13 -31.62 13.56 -20.95
N ARG A 14 -30.93 14.69 -20.78
CA ARG A 14 -29.46 14.83 -20.93
C ARG A 14 -28.71 13.89 -19.97
N ILE A 15 -29.31 13.59 -18.82
CA ILE A 15 -28.77 12.71 -17.79
C ILE A 15 -28.72 11.26 -18.30
N LEU A 16 -29.72 10.82 -19.07
CA LEU A 16 -29.71 9.50 -19.68
C LEU A 16 -28.61 9.42 -20.73
N THR A 17 -28.52 10.36 -21.68
CA THR A 17 -27.45 10.34 -22.71
C THR A 17 -26.05 10.23 -22.07
N PHE A 18 -25.88 10.90 -20.93
CA PHE A 18 -24.68 10.85 -20.11
C PHE A 18 -24.43 9.47 -19.45
N ILE A 19 -25.43 8.89 -18.78
CA ILE A 19 -25.35 7.56 -18.14
C ILE A 19 -25.09 6.45 -19.18
N PHE A 20 -25.75 6.52 -20.34
CA PHE A 20 -25.57 5.58 -21.46
C PHE A 20 -24.13 5.56 -21.99
N SER A 21 -23.48 6.73 -22.12
CA SER A 21 -22.10 6.84 -22.59
C SER A 21 -21.04 6.27 -21.63
N ARG A 22 -21.38 6.10 -20.33
CA ARG A 22 -20.41 5.72 -19.28
C ARG A 22 -20.57 4.28 -18.79
N ILE A 23 -21.79 3.73 -18.83
CA ILE A 23 -22.07 2.34 -18.43
C ILE A 23 -21.68 1.34 -19.53
N LEU A 24 -21.62 1.79 -20.79
CA LEU A 24 -21.23 0.96 -21.94
C LEU A 24 -19.71 0.89 -22.19
N ASP A 25 -18.90 1.69 -21.51
CA ASP A 25 -17.43 1.57 -21.50
C ASP A 25 -17.01 0.56 -20.40
N PRO A 26 -16.59 -0.67 -20.74
CA PRO A 26 -16.16 -1.62 -19.74
C PRO A 26 -14.72 -1.31 -19.34
N MET A 27 -14.50 -0.95 -18.08
CA MET A 27 -13.22 -1.26 -17.44
C MET A 27 -13.42 -2.38 -16.43
N ALA A 28 -12.58 -3.41 -16.58
CA ALA A 28 -12.43 -4.50 -15.65
C ALA A 28 -12.17 -3.91 -14.26
N LEU A 29 -13.09 -4.15 -13.33
CA LEU A 29 -12.78 -4.10 -11.91
C LEU A 29 -11.78 -5.22 -11.67
N THR A 30 -10.49 -4.91 -11.75
CA THR A 30 -9.45 -5.80 -11.24
C THR A 30 -9.71 -5.88 -9.74
N ILE A 31 -10.24 -7.02 -9.31
CA ILE A 31 -10.31 -7.37 -7.89
C ILE A 31 -8.86 -7.37 -7.41
N LEU A 32 -8.43 -6.30 -6.75
CA LEU A 32 -7.20 -6.30 -6.00
C LEU A 32 -7.45 -7.21 -4.80
N SER A 33 -6.99 -8.46 -4.92
CA SER A 33 -6.90 -9.39 -3.81
C SER A 33 -5.81 -8.89 -2.87
N PHE A 34 -6.18 -8.03 -1.93
CA PHE A 34 -5.29 -7.64 -0.85
C PHE A 34 -5.27 -8.73 0.24
N PRO A 35 -4.09 -9.16 0.72
CA PRO A 35 -4.03 -10.05 1.86
C PRO A 35 -4.65 -9.36 3.10
N ARG A 36 -5.57 -10.05 3.76
CA ARG A 36 -6.12 -9.60 5.05
C ARG A 36 -4.98 -9.46 6.06
N LEU A 37 -4.72 -8.24 6.52
CA LEU A 37 -3.92 -8.01 7.73
C LEU A 37 -4.73 -8.52 8.94
N SER A 38 -4.31 -9.67 9.46
CA SER A 38 -4.80 -10.22 10.73
C SER A 38 -4.22 -9.40 11.89
N PHE A 39 -4.91 -8.33 12.28
CA PHE A 39 -4.70 -7.72 13.60
C PHE A 39 -5.28 -8.67 14.67
N LYS A 40 -4.41 -9.37 15.40
CA LYS A 40 -4.82 -10.08 16.62
C LYS A 40 -5.12 -9.04 17.72
N GLN A 41 -6.39 -8.69 17.87
CA GLN A 41 -6.88 -8.08 19.11
C GLN A 41 -6.75 -9.11 20.24
N PHE A 42 -6.02 -8.77 21.30
CA PHE A 42 -6.06 -9.48 22.57
C PHE A 42 -7.29 -8.98 23.36
N GLY A 43 -8.29 -9.83 23.56
CA GLY A 43 -9.49 -9.59 24.38
C GLY A 43 -10.45 -10.79 24.36
N PRO A 44 -11.20 -11.07 25.46
CA PRO A 44 -11.56 -12.43 25.85
C PRO A 44 -12.73 -13.04 25.08
N SER A 45 -12.71 -14.38 25.05
CA SER A 45 -13.59 -15.27 24.31
C SER A 45 -15.07 -15.19 24.68
N SER A 46 -15.94 -15.22 23.66
CA SER A 46 -17.28 -15.79 23.74
C SER A 46 -17.77 -16.22 22.35
N ALA A 47 -18.47 -17.36 22.33
CA ALA A 47 -18.63 -18.28 21.21
C ALA A 47 -19.85 -18.03 20.30
N SER A 48 -19.89 -18.80 19.20
CA SER A 48 -21.01 -19.14 18.29
C SER A 48 -21.46 -18.05 17.30
N SER A 49 -21.91 -18.33 16.07
CA SER A 49 -22.04 -19.54 15.25
C SER A 49 -22.30 -19.08 13.80
N SER A 50 -21.78 -19.81 12.82
CA SER A 50 -22.02 -19.60 11.40
C SER A 50 -23.41 -20.09 10.97
N THR A 51 -24.17 -19.27 10.25
CA THR A 51 -25.22 -19.75 9.34
C THR A 51 -25.37 -18.81 8.16
N THR A 52 -25.12 -19.36 6.97
CA THR A 52 -25.44 -18.82 5.65
C THR A 52 -26.96 -18.73 5.46
N SER A 53 -27.49 -17.58 5.06
CA SER A 53 -28.75 -17.54 4.32
C SER A 53 -28.78 -16.41 3.29
N ASN A 54 -29.36 -16.74 2.13
CA ASN A 54 -29.69 -15.88 1.01
C ASN A 54 -30.43 -14.61 1.45
N TYR A 55 -30.06 -13.46 0.87
CA TYR A 55 -30.76 -12.18 1.06
C TYR A 55 -31.25 -11.61 -0.28
N GLU A 56 -32.57 -11.62 -0.43
CA GLU A 56 -33.39 -10.74 -1.27
C GLU A 56 -33.39 -9.32 -0.66
N PRO A 57 -33.32 -8.22 -1.44
CA PRO A 57 -33.26 -6.88 -0.89
C PRO A 57 -34.67 -6.25 -0.85
N GLU A 58 -35.41 -6.47 0.23
CA GLU A 58 -36.59 -5.65 0.54
C GLU A 58 -36.52 -4.98 1.92
N LYS A 59 -36.76 -3.65 1.87
CA LYS A 59 -37.10 -2.72 2.96
C LYS A 59 -36.05 -2.48 4.05
N TYR A 60 -35.26 -1.41 3.85
CA TYR A 60 -34.77 -0.58 4.95
C TYR A 60 -35.02 0.90 4.65
N THR A 61 -36.22 1.36 5.03
CA THR A 61 -36.49 2.77 5.32
C THR A 61 -36.33 2.97 6.82
N GLY A 62 -35.26 3.65 7.23
CA GLY A 62 -35.07 4.16 8.59
C GLY A 62 -34.06 3.39 9.44
N MET A 63 -32.78 3.74 9.32
CA MET A 63 -31.78 3.48 10.37
C MET A 63 -30.56 4.38 10.16
N LYS A 64 -30.07 4.92 11.28
CA LYS A 64 -28.88 5.78 11.52
C LYS A 64 -27.83 5.72 10.41
N SER A 65 -27.28 6.89 10.04
CA SER A 65 -26.08 7.05 9.21
C SER A 65 -25.12 5.87 9.45
N GLY A 66 -25.04 4.98 8.47
CA GLY A 66 -24.17 3.80 8.56
C GLY A 66 -22.71 4.25 8.51
N ASN A 67 -21.77 3.34 8.81
CA ASN A 67 -20.36 3.65 8.57
C ASN A 67 -20.06 3.75 7.06
N LEU A 68 -18.93 4.36 6.70
CA LEU A 68 -18.51 4.58 5.31
C LEU A 68 -18.58 3.33 4.42
N SER A 69 -18.20 2.17 4.97
CA SER A 69 -18.28 0.89 4.27
C SER A 69 -19.71 0.55 3.84
N SER A 70 -20.69 0.72 4.74
CA SER A 70 -22.10 0.45 4.44
C SER A 70 -22.68 1.41 3.40
N THR A 71 -22.27 2.69 3.42
CA THR A 71 -22.70 3.68 2.43
C THR A 71 -22.12 3.37 1.05
N LEU A 72 -20.86 2.96 0.95
CA LEU A 72 -20.25 2.50 -0.30
C LEU A 72 -20.92 1.21 -0.83
N GLU A 73 -21.27 0.27 0.05
CA GLU A 73 -22.00 -0.94 -0.33
C GLU A 73 -23.39 -0.63 -0.88
N LYS A 74 -24.14 0.27 -0.23
CA LYS A 74 -25.43 0.77 -0.74
C LYS A 74 -25.27 1.38 -2.14
N LEU A 75 -24.29 2.27 -2.33
CA LEU A 75 -24.02 2.90 -3.62
C LEU A 75 -23.72 1.87 -4.71
N TYR A 76 -22.90 0.86 -4.38
CA TYR A 76 -22.59 -0.25 -5.29
C TYR A 76 -23.83 -1.06 -5.69
N LEU A 77 -24.73 -1.37 -4.75
CA LEU A 77 -25.98 -2.07 -5.05
C LEU A 77 -26.90 -1.25 -5.96
N TRP A 78 -27.01 0.06 -5.71
CA TRP A 78 -27.78 0.95 -6.58
C TRP A 78 -27.16 1.10 -7.97
N GLU A 79 -25.83 1.16 -8.07
CA GLU A 79 -25.12 1.19 -9.34
C GLU A 79 -25.36 -0.08 -10.15
N LYS A 80 -25.33 -1.26 -9.51
CA LYS A 80 -25.70 -2.53 -10.16
C LYS A 80 -27.13 -2.50 -10.70
N LYS A 81 -28.07 -1.98 -9.91
CA LYS A 81 -29.48 -1.84 -10.32
C LYS A 81 -29.61 -0.89 -11.50
N LEU A 82 -28.94 0.27 -11.46
CA LEU A 82 -28.91 1.24 -12.55
C LEU A 82 -28.37 0.61 -13.84
N CYS A 83 -27.24 -0.10 -13.75
CA CYS A 83 -26.62 -0.77 -14.89
C CYS A 83 -27.58 -1.78 -15.54
N LYS A 84 -28.36 -2.51 -14.75
CA LYS A 84 -29.39 -3.44 -15.27
C LYS A 84 -30.49 -2.69 -16.04
N GLU A 85 -31.08 -1.66 -15.44
CA GLU A 85 -32.16 -0.87 -16.07
C GLU A 85 -31.69 -0.21 -17.37
N VAL A 86 -30.47 0.35 -17.38
CA VAL A 86 -29.87 0.97 -18.57
C VAL A 86 -29.65 -0.06 -19.69
N LYS A 87 -29.18 -1.26 -19.36
CA LYS A 87 -29.04 -2.35 -20.34
C LYS A 87 -30.37 -2.84 -20.89
N ASP A 88 -31.41 -2.89 -20.07
CA ASP A 88 -32.74 -3.34 -20.50
C ASP A 88 -33.44 -2.29 -21.36
N GLU A 89 -33.26 -1.00 -21.05
CA GLU A 89 -33.69 0.10 -21.91
C GLU A 89 -32.99 0.04 -23.27
N GLU A 90 -31.66 -0.15 -23.32
CA GLU A 90 -30.91 -0.22 -24.57
C GLU A 90 -31.43 -1.32 -25.50
N LYS A 91 -31.71 -2.50 -24.95
CA LYS A 91 -32.30 -3.62 -25.70
C LYS A 91 -33.66 -3.23 -26.29
N LEU A 92 -34.52 -2.54 -25.52
CA LEU A 92 -35.81 -2.09 -26.01
C LEU A 92 -35.67 -1.00 -27.07
N ARG A 93 -34.68 -0.11 -26.94
CA ARG A 93 -34.37 0.93 -27.92
C ARG A 93 -33.97 0.32 -29.26
N LEU A 94 -33.10 -0.69 -29.26
CA LEU A 94 -32.72 -1.42 -30.48
C LEU A 94 -33.93 -2.11 -31.15
N ILE A 95 -34.86 -2.67 -30.37
CA ILE A 95 -36.09 -3.27 -30.92
C ILE A 95 -36.99 -2.19 -31.51
N TYR A 96 -37.12 -1.04 -30.83
CA TYR A 96 -37.89 0.09 -31.33
C TYR A 96 -37.34 0.60 -32.66
N GLU A 97 -36.02 0.78 -32.79
CA GLU A 97 -35.38 1.22 -34.03
C GLU A 97 -35.61 0.24 -35.19
N LYS A 98 -35.51 -1.07 -34.94
CA LYS A 98 -35.84 -2.10 -35.95
C LYS A 98 -37.31 -2.03 -36.40
N LYS A 99 -38.22 -1.74 -35.48
CA LYS A 99 -39.65 -1.59 -35.81
C LYS A 99 -39.93 -0.29 -36.54
N TYR A 100 -39.21 0.78 -36.22
CA TYR A 100 -39.27 2.04 -36.93
C TYR A 100 -38.82 1.88 -38.39
N THR A 101 -37.70 1.21 -38.64
CA THR A 101 -37.24 0.94 -40.02
C THR A 101 -38.21 0.03 -40.78
N GLN A 102 -38.78 -0.97 -40.12
CA GLN A 102 -39.85 -1.81 -40.71
C GLN A 102 -41.06 -0.97 -41.11
N LEU A 103 -41.54 -0.08 -40.24
CA LEU A 103 -42.67 0.81 -40.54
C LEU A 103 -42.38 1.69 -41.76
N MET A 104 -41.18 2.29 -41.83
CA MET A 104 -40.77 3.10 -42.99
C MET A 104 -40.73 2.30 -44.29
N SER A 105 -40.41 1.01 -44.24
CA SER A 105 -40.44 0.15 -45.43
C SER A 105 -41.85 -0.21 -45.87
N LEU A 106 -42.76 -0.48 -44.93
CA LEU A 106 -44.18 -0.77 -45.21
C LEU A 106 -44.90 0.45 -45.81
N ASP A 107 -44.62 1.64 -45.28
CA ASP A 107 -45.19 2.91 -45.74
C ASP A 107 -44.75 3.24 -47.18
N LYS A 108 -43.48 2.96 -47.53
CA LYS A 108 -42.96 3.11 -48.90
C LYS A 108 -43.43 2.03 -49.87
N GLY A 109 -43.66 0.82 -49.35
CA GLY A 109 -44.05 -0.36 -50.14
C GLY A 109 -45.54 -0.45 -50.46
N GLY A 110 -46.37 0.47 -49.95
CA GLY A 110 -47.81 0.45 -50.16
C GLY A 110 -48.53 -0.70 -49.43
N ALA A 111 -48.03 -1.08 -48.25
CA ALA A 111 -48.63 -2.13 -47.42
C ALA A 111 -50.08 -1.79 -47.02
N GLU A 112 -50.86 -2.82 -46.68
CA GLU A 112 -52.25 -2.61 -46.27
C GLU A 112 -52.35 -1.81 -44.96
N PHE A 113 -53.40 -1.00 -44.86
CA PHE A 113 -53.60 -0.08 -43.73
C PHE A 113 -53.55 -0.78 -42.37
N TYR A 114 -54.09 -2.00 -42.27
CA TYR A 114 -54.11 -2.77 -41.03
C TYR A 114 -52.69 -3.18 -40.56
N GLU A 115 -51.76 -3.46 -41.48
CA GLU A 115 -50.37 -3.86 -41.16
C GLU A 115 -49.55 -2.67 -40.64
N ILE A 116 -49.78 -1.50 -41.25
CA ILE A 116 -49.18 -0.23 -40.83
C ILE A 116 -49.67 0.13 -39.43
N ASP A 117 -50.99 0.04 -39.18
CA ASP A 117 -51.58 0.34 -37.88
C ASP A 117 -51.14 -0.64 -36.79
N TYR A 118 -51.06 -1.94 -37.10
CA TYR A 118 -50.52 -2.94 -36.17
C TYR A 118 -49.07 -2.63 -35.77
N THR A 119 -48.23 -2.27 -36.74
CA THR A 119 -46.82 -1.92 -36.49
C THR A 119 -46.71 -0.64 -35.65
N ARG A 120 -47.57 0.37 -35.91
CA ARG A 120 -47.64 1.60 -35.12
C ARG A 120 -48.06 1.34 -33.67
N ALA A 121 -49.06 0.48 -33.45
CA ALA A 121 -49.49 0.08 -32.12
C ALA A 121 -48.37 -0.64 -31.33
N MET A 122 -47.61 -1.51 -31.99
CA MET A 122 -46.44 -2.16 -31.37
C MET A 122 -45.35 -1.16 -31.00
N MET A 123 -45.07 -0.18 -31.86
CA MET A 123 -44.12 0.89 -31.56
C MET A 123 -44.56 1.76 -30.38
N GLN A 124 -45.84 2.12 -30.30
CA GLN A 124 -46.36 2.87 -29.17
C GLN A 124 -46.21 2.09 -27.85
N LYS A 125 -46.47 0.78 -27.87
CA LYS A 125 -46.22 -0.11 -26.72
C LYS A 125 -44.75 -0.12 -26.30
N LEU A 126 -43.81 -0.16 -27.26
CA LEU A 126 -42.38 -0.09 -26.98
C LEU A 126 -41.97 1.26 -26.38
N CYS A 127 -42.46 2.38 -26.93
CA CYS A 127 -42.25 3.72 -26.38
C CYS A 127 -42.71 3.83 -24.93
N THR A 128 -43.89 3.30 -24.60
CA THR A 128 -44.40 3.30 -23.21
C THR A 128 -43.48 2.50 -22.30
N LYS A 129 -43.02 1.31 -22.72
CA LYS A 129 -42.07 0.50 -21.93
C LYS A 129 -40.74 1.22 -21.70
N ILE A 130 -40.15 1.78 -22.76
CA ILE A 130 -38.91 2.57 -22.66
C ILE A 130 -39.13 3.75 -21.70
N GLY A 131 -40.25 4.46 -21.82
CA GLY A 131 -40.58 5.58 -20.93
C GLY A 131 -40.71 5.19 -19.45
N VAL A 132 -41.23 3.99 -19.15
CA VAL A 132 -41.29 3.47 -17.78
C VAL A 132 -39.89 3.17 -17.25
N ILE A 133 -39.02 2.53 -18.04
CA ILE A 133 -37.64 2.23 -17.62
C ILE A 133 -36.83 3.53 -17.43
N VAL A 134 -36.99 4.50 -18.32
CA VAL A 134 -36.37 5.82 -18.18
C VAL A 134 -36.75 6.48 -16.84
N LYS A 135 -38.03 6.45 -16.45
CA LYS A 135 -38.45 6.96 -15.13
C LYS A 135 -37.84 6.17 -13.98
N SER A 136 -37.67 4.86 -14.11
CA SER A 136 -36.98 4.01 -13.14
C SER A 136 -35.51 4.42 -12.99
N ILE A 137 -34.81 4.65 -14.10
CA ILE A 137 -33.43 5.14 -14.14
C ILE A 137 -33.30 6.50 -13.45
N ASP A 138 -34.19 7.44 -13.74
CA ASP A 138 -34.20 8.77 -13.10
C ASP A 138 -34.39 8.65 -11.58
N ALA A 139 -35.31 7.79 -11.12
CA ALA A 139 -35.56 7.54 -9.70
C ALA A 139 -34.37 6.88 -8.98
N ILE A 140 -33.71 5.91 -9.62
CA ILE A 140 -32.49 5.27 -9.09
C ILE A 140 -31.37 6.31 -8.98
N SER A 141 -31.17 7.12 -10.04
CA SER A 141 -30.13 8.14 -10.09
C SER A 141 -30.34 9.20 -9.00
N ALA A 142 -31.56 9.66 -8.80
CA ALA A 142 -31.91 10.58 -7.71
C ALA A 142 -31.61 9.98 -6.34
N ARG A 143 -31.91 8.69 -6.13
CA ARG A 143 -31.58 8.00 -4.87
C ARG A 143 -30.07 7.88 -4.65
N MET A 144 -29.30 7.61 -5.70
CA MET A 144 -27.83 7.57 -5.61
C MET A 144 -27.24 8.93 -5.29
N GLN A 145 -27.73 10.01 -5.91
CA GLN A 145 -27.34 11.38 -5.60
C GLN A 145 -27.61 11.72 -4.14
N GLN A 146 -28.79 11.33 -3.63
CA GLN A 146 -29.13 11.50 -2.22
C GLN A 146 -28.14 10.80 -1.28
N ILE A 147 -27.84 9.52 -1.53
CA ILE A 147 -26.87 8.77 -0.70
C ILE A 147 -25.47 9.41 -0.78
N ARG A 148 -25.07 9.88 -1.97
CA ARG A 148 -23.77 10.54 -2.18
C ARG A 148 -23.67 11.86 -1.40
N ASP A 149 -24.71 12.70 -1.47
CA ASP A 149 -24.66 14.05 -0.92
C ASP A 149 -25.02 14.10 0.56
N GLU A 150 -25.95 13.25 1.03
CA GLU A 150 -26.44 13.24 2.42
C GLU A 150 -25.73 12.23 3.33
N GLU A 151 -25.23 11.10 2.79
CA GLU A 151 -24.51 10.08 3.60
C GLU A 151 -23.00 10.12 3.35
N LEU A 152 -22.57 9.99 2.09
CA LEU A 152 -21.14 9.84 1.77
C LEU A 152 -20.35 11.13 2.04
N GLN A 153 -20.86 12.28 1.63
CA GLN A 153 -20.16 13.57 1.82
C GLN A 153 -19.76 13.83 3.28
N PRO A 154 -20.66 13.78 4.27
CA PRO A 154 -20.28 14.07 5.66
C PRO A 154 -19.34 13.01 6.24
N GLN A 155 -19.49 11.74 5.85
CA GLN A 155 -18.58 10.67 6.27
C GLN A 155 -17.16 10.87 5.73
N LEU A 156 -17.01 11.36 4.49
CA LEU A 156 -15.70 11.70 3.93
C LEU A 156 -15.09 12.92 4.62
N ALA A 157 -15.90 13.94 4.91
CA ALA A 157 -15.46 15.09 5.69
C ALA A 157 -14.94 14.66 7.08
N GLU A 158 -15.69 13.82 7.79
CA GLU A 158 -15.28 13.27 9.09
C GLU A 158 -14.00 12.44 9.00
N LEU A 159 -13.86 11.60 7.96
CA LEU A 159 -12.66 10.80 7.73
C LEU A 159 -11.42 11.66 7.48
N ILE A 160 -11.54 12.74 6.69
CA ILE A 160 -10.44 13.67 6.42
C ILE A 160 -10.06 14.41 7.70
N GLN A 161 -11.04 14.91 8.47
CA GLN A 161 -10.77 15.53 9.77
C GLN A 161 -10.12 14.55 10.76
N GLY A 162 -10.57 13.30 10.78
CA GLY A 162 -9.95 12.24 11.57
C GLY A 162 -8.50 11.98 11.15
N SER A 163 -8.23 12.02 9.84
CA SER A 163 -6.89 11.88 9.29
C SER A 163 -5.98 13.04 9.68
N ILE A 164 -6.47 14.28 9.64
CA ILE A 164 -5.75 15.47 10.12
C ILE A 164 -5.35 15.29 11.59
N ARG A 165 -6.29 14.87 12.46
CA ARG A 165 -6.00 14.61 13.88
C ARG A 165 -4.94 13.52 14.06
N MET A 166 -5.03 12.44 13.28
CA MET A 166 -4.00 11.38 13.27
C MET A 166 -2.64 11.92 12.84
N TRP A 167 -2.56 12.73 11.78
CA TRP A 167 -1.31 13.32 11.31
C TRP A 167 -0.64 14.18 12.38
N VAL A 168 -1.40 15.05 13.05
CA VAL A 168 -0.90 15.85 14.18
C VAL A 168 -0.34 14.95 15.27
N TYR A 169 -1.08 13.91 15.66
CA TYR A 169 -0.66 13.00 16.74
C TYR A 169 0.59 12.21 16.39
N VAL A 170 0.66 11.63 15.20
CA VAL A 170 1.80 10.81 14.76
C VAL A 170 3.04 11.67 14.53
N LEU A 171 2.88 12.89 14.00
CA LEU A 171 3.95 13.86 13.86
C LEU A 171 4.59 14.20 15.22
N ASP A 172 3.78 14.55 16.22
CA ASP A 172 4.25 14.82 17.58
C ASP A 172 4.98 13.61 18.19
N CYS A 173 4.48 12.40 17.95
CA CYS A 173 5.15 11.16 18.38
C CYS A 173 6.53 11.00 17.73
N HIS A 174 6.65 11.19 16.41
CA HIS A 174 7.92 11.07 15.70
C HIS A 174 8.92 12.18 16.08
N GLN A 175 8.44 13.40 16.34
CA GLN A 175 9.28 14.49 16.86
C GLN A 175 9.87 14.15 18.23
N LYS A 176 9.05 13.60 19.14
CA LYS A 176 9.53 13.13 20.46
C LYS A 176 10.53 11.99 20.33
N GLN A 177 10.30 11.04 19.42
CA GLN A 177 11.23 9.94 19.15
C GLN A 177 12.56 10.44 18.57
N LEU A 178 12.51 11.38 17.62
CA LEU A 178 13.70 12.02 17.06
C LEU A 178 14.49 12.77 18.13
N GLN A 179 13.81 13.59 18.95
CA GLN A 179 14.44 14.33 20.03
C GLN A 179 15.10 13.39 21.05
N ALA A 180 14.40 12.31 21.45
CA ALA A 180 14.96 11.30 22.35
C ALA A 180 16.20 10.61 21.76
N LEU A 181 16.24 10.37 20.44
CA LEU A 181 17.42 9.80 19.77
C LEU A 181 18.59 10.78 19.73
N ILE A 182 18.34 12.06 19.46
CA ILE A 182 19.37 13.10 19.45
C ILE A 182 19.95 13.33 20.84
N ASP A 183 19.07 13.40 21.86
CA ASP A 183 19.44 13.63 23.26
C ASP A 183 20.06 12.40 23.92
N SER A 184 19.80 11.21 23.36
CA SER A 184 20.53 10.02 23.75
C SER A 184 22.02 10.24 23.44
N LYS A 185 22.79 10.53 24.49
CA LYS A 185 24.24 10.43 24.40
C LYS A 185 24.52 9.04 23.84
N SER A 186 25.39 8.94 22.85
CA SER A 186 25.94 7.66 22.40
C SER A 186 26.79 7.11 23.55
N HIS A 187 26.13 6.68 24.63
CA HIS A 187 26.73 5.82 25.61
C HIS A 187 27.20 4.66 24.77
N HIS A 188 28.52 4.58 24.58
CA HIS A 188 29.17 3.49 23.90
C HIS A 188 28.49 2.22 24.41
N LEU A 189 27.61 1.64 23.59
CA LEU A 189 26.94 0.40 23.92
C LEU A 189 28.07 -0.60 23.97
N LYS A 190 28.69 -0.74 25.14
CA LYS A 190 29.72 -1.73 25.39
C LYS A 190 28.97 -3.04 25.25
N ALA A 191 29.11 -3.65 24.08
CA ALA A 191 28.66 -5.00 23.85
C ALA A 191 29.21 -5.82 25.02
N LYS A 192 28.31 -6.37 25.84
CA LYS A 192 28.67 -7.12 27.03
C LYS A 192 29.55 -8.27 26.57
N ALA A 193 30.86 -8.17 26.81
CA ALA A 193 31.87 -9.11 26.33
C ALA A 193 31.71 -10.55 26.90
N GLY A 194 30.63 -10.83 27.63
CA GLY A 194 30.31 -12.13 28.22
C GLY A 194 28.85 -12.57 28.04
N GLY A 195 28.07 -11.96 27.14
CA GLY A 195 26.78 -12.52 26.71
C GLY A 195 26.98 -13.65 25.70
N GLU A 196 26.13 -14.68 25.71
CA GLU A 196 26.16 -15.77 24.73
C GLU A 196 26.08 -15.17 23.31
N ARG A 197 27.20 -15.15 22.56
CA ARG A 197 27.41 -14.35 21.32
C ARG A 197 26.39 -14.64 20.22
N SER A 198 25.74 -15.80 20.28
CA SER A 198 24.57 -16.17 19.45
C SER A 198 23.40 -15.20 19.61
N SER A 199 23.26 -14.55 20.77
CA SER A 199 22.21 -13.55 21.06
C SER A 199 22.41 -12.22 20.32
N VAL A 200 23.65 -11.77 20.12
CA VAL A 200 23.97 -10.49 19.44
C VAL A 200 23.76 -10.59 17.93
N ALA A 201 24.24 -11.69 17.32
CA ALA A 201 24.00 -11.96 15.90
C ALA A 201 22.49 -12.14 15.61
N ARG A 202 21.77 -12.83 16.52
CA ARG A 202 20.33 -12.99 16.45
C ARG A 202 19.59 -11.66 16.60
N ALA A 203 20.01 -10.79 17.51
CA ALA A 203 19.42 -9.45 17.66
C ALA A 203 19.62 -8.58 16.42
N THR A 204 20.79 -8.65 15.78
CA THR A 204 21.09 -7.92 14.53
C THR A 204 20.21 -8.43 13.38
N MET A 205 20.06 -9.76 13.26
CA MET A 205 19.17 -10.37 12.28
C MET A 205 17.70 -10.00 12.51
N GLU A 206 17.23 -10.03 13.75
CA GLU A 206 15.87 -9.65 14.11
C GLU A 206 15.62 -8.17 13.79
N LEU A 207 16.55 -7.28 14.12
CA LEU A 207 16.45 -5.86 13.78
C LEU A 207 16.37 -5.64 12.26
N GLU A 208 17.21 -6.32 11.47
CA GLU A 208 17.11 -6.26 10.00
C GLU A 208 15.72 -6.70 9.51
N LEU A 209 15.19 -7.80 10.05
CA LEU A 209 13.86 -8.30 9.68
C LEU A 209 12.77 -7.30 10.04
N GLN A 210 12.80 -6.75 11.24
CA GLN A 210 11.81 -5.77 11.70
C GLN A 210 11.88 -4.46 10.89
N LEU A 211 13.07 -4.02 10.47
CA LEU A 211 13.21 -2.85 9.60
C LEU A 211 12.57 -3.07 8.22
N ARG A 212 12.79 -4.25 7.61
CA ARG A 212 12.16 -4.61 6.34
C ARG A 212 10.64 -4.70 6.48
N ASN A 213 10.17 -5.31 7.56
CA ASN A 213 8.74 -5.43 7.85
C ASN A 213 8.11 -4.04 8.07
N TRP A 214 8.78 -3.16 8.83
CA TRP A 214 8.32 -1.80 9.04
C TRP A 214 8.21 -1.01 7.73
N CYS A 215 9.24 -1.06 6.88
CA CYS A 215 9.23 -0.45 5.56
C CYS A 215 8.06 -0.97 4.70
N HIS A 216 7.88 -2.29 4.65
CA HIS A 216 6.77 -2.90 3.91
C HIS A 216 5.39 -2.46 4.44
N CYS A 217 5.20 -2.47 5.76
CA CYS A 217 3.95 -2.03 6.39
C CYS A 217 3.66 -0.56 6.08
N PHE A 218 4.68 0.30 6.12
CA PHE A 218 4.54 1.74 5.81
C PHE A 218 4.11 1.97 4.36
N ILE A 219 4.81 1.34 3.40
CA ILE A 219 4.47 1.41 1.97
C ILE A 219 3.04 0.96 1.75
N ASN A 220 2.71 -0.25 2.21
CA ASN A 220 1.39 -0.83 2.00
C ASN A 220 0.27 0.02 2.61
N TRP A 221 0.50 0.58 3.80
CA TRP A 221 -0.47 1.47 4.44
C TRP A 221 -0.71 2.74 3.62
N PHE A 222 0.35 3.41 3.16
CA PHE A 222 0.22 4.64 2.37
C PHE A 222 -0.38 4.39 0.98
N GLU A 223 0.10 3.37 0.26
CA GLU A 223 -0.42 2.98 -1.05
C GLU A 223 -1.90 2.59 -0.98
N THR A 224 -2.33 1.90 0.08
CA THR A 224 -3.74 1.56 0.27
C THR A 224 -4.61 2.81 0.43
N GLN A 225 -4.15 3.79 1.21
CA GLN A 225 -4.87 5.07 1.35
C GLN A 225 -4.96 5.81 0.01
N LYS A 226 -3.83 5.91 -0.70
CA LYS A 226 -3.75 6.55 -2.03
C LYS A 226 -4.67 5.90 -3.04
N SER A 227 -4.64 4.58 -3.14
CA SER A 227 -5.50 3.82 -4.05
C SER A 227 -6.97 3.98 -3.72
N TYR A 228 -7.34 3.95 -2.44
CA TYR A 228 -8.73 4.16 -2.00
C TYR A 228 -9.27 5.52 -2.47
N ILE A 229 -8.51 6.59 -2.22
CA ILE A 229 -8.90 7.96 -2.59
C ILE A 229 -9.00 8.12 -4.10
N GLU A 230 -8.03 7.57 -4.83
CA GLU A 230 -7.98 7.62 -6.30
C GLU A 230 -9.19 6.91 -6.93
N VAL A 231 -9.50 5.69 -6.47
CA VAL A 231 -10.66 4.92 -6.97
C VAL A 231 -11.97 5.64 -6.66
N LEU A 232 -12.10 6.21 -5.46
CA LEU A 232 -13.28 6.96 -5.06
C LEU A 232 -13.46 8.23 -5.90
N ASN A 233 -12.38 9.00 -6.09
CA ASN A 233 -12.41 10.22 -6.91
C ASN A 233 -12.73 9.90 -8.38
N LYS A 234 -12.10 8.87 -8.95
CA LYS A 234 -12.42 8.37 -10.30
C LYS A 234 -13.87 7.93 -10.44
N TRP A 235 -14.41 7.26 -9.42
CA TRP A 235 -15.82 6.89 -9.40
C TRP A 235 -16.71 8.13 -9.37
N LEU A 236 -16.46 9.09 -8.47
CA LEU A 236 -17.22 10.33 -8.38
C LEU A 236 -17.20 11.11 -9.68
N ILE A 237 -16.02 11.37 -10.28
CA ILE A 237 -15.90 12.16 -11.52
C ILE A 237 -16.73 11.57 -12.68
N LYS A 238 -16.99 10.26 -12.72
CA LYS A 238 -17.89 9.67 -13.72
C LYS A 238 -19.35 10.13 -13.60
N TRP A 239 -19.75 10.68 -12.46
CA TRP A 239 -21.09 11.22 -12.20
C TRP A 239 -21.21 12.73 -12.44
N LEU A 240 -20.08 13.42 -12.66
CA LEU A 240 -20.09 14.82 -13.10
C LEU A 240 -20.49 14.87 -14.57
N PRO A 241 -21.52 15.66 -14.94
CA PRO A 241 -21.81 15.93 -16.35
C PRO A 241 -20.50 16.35 -17.03
N LYS A 242 -20.13 15.67 -18.13
CA LYS A 242 -19.09 16.18 -19.02
C LYS A 242 -19.62 17.51 -19.55
N VAL A 243 -19.27 18.60 -18.88
CA VAL A 243 -19.29 19.91 -19.50
C VAL A 243 -18.37 19.74 -20.71
N GLN A 244 -18.88 20.01 -21.91
CA GLN A 244 -18.02 20.13 -23.08
C GLN A 244 -16.93 21.09 -22.64
N GLU A 245 -15.71 20.60 -22.48
CA GLU A 245 -14.56 21.45 -22.26
C GLU A 245 -14.56 22.39 -23.46
N GLU A 246 -15.03 23.61 -23.25
CA GLU A 246 -14.76 24.69 -24.19
C GLU A 246 -13.24 24.78 -24.17
N GLU A 247 -12.60 24.19 -25.18
CA GLU A 247 -11.18 24.36 -25.43
C GLU A 247 -10.96 25.85 -25.68
N THR A 248 -10.74 26.59 -24.60
CA THR A 248 -10.18 27.93 -24.68
C THR A 248 -8.75 27.81 -25.19
N PRO A 249 -8.26 28.76 -26.01
CA PRO A 249 -6.89 28.75 -26.54
C PRO A 249 -5.78 28.61 -25.49
N ASP A 250 -6.11 28.86 -24.22
CA ASP A 250 -5.22 28.85 -23.06
C ASP A 250 -5.12 27.47 -22.35
N GLY A 251 -5.73 26.41 -22.90
CA GLY A 251 -5.71 25.04 -22.35
C GLY A 251 -6.92 24.69 -21.48
N VAL A 252 -6.93 23.48 -20.91
CA VAL A 252 -8.03 22.99 -20.05
C VAL A 252 -8.06 23.81 -18.75
N PRO A 253 -9.14 24.56 -18.48
CA PRO A 253 -9.20 25.37 -17.27
C PRO A 253 -9.25 24.47 -16.02
N PRO A 254 -8.60 24.88 -14.91
CA PRO A 254 -8.69 24.13 -13.67
C PRO A 254 -10.14 24.01 -13.20
N PHE A 255 -10.51 22.84 -12.68
CA PHE A 255 -11.82 22.56 -12.12
C PHE A 255 -12.25 23.72 -11.20
N SER A 256 -13.27 24.48 -11.60
CA SER A 256 -13.79 25.63 -10.87
C SER A 256 -15.12 25.27 -10.22
N PRO A 257 -15.14 24.88 -8.93
CA PRO A 257 -16.35 24.40 -8.26
C PRO A 257 -17.51 25.40 -8.27
N SER A 258 -17.19 26.69 -8.19
CA SER A 258 -18.14 27.81 -8.16
C SER A 258 -18.80 28.10 -9.51
N LYS A 259 -18.19 27.70 -10.64
CA LYS A 259 -18.79 27.89 -11.98
C LYS A 259 -19.83 26.81 -12.32
N PHE A 260 -19.82 25.67 -11.62
CA PHE A 260 -20.59 24.49 -12.00
C PHE A 260 -21.65 24.04 -11.00
N GLY A 261 -21.75 24.67 -9.82
CA GLY A 261 -22.70 24.26 -8.78
C GLY A 261 -22.52 22.78 -8.37
N ALA A 262 -21.29 22.27 -8.47
CA ALA A 262 -20.99 20.87 -8.19
C ALA A 262 -21.16 20.59 -6.69
N PRO A 263 -21.86 19.49 -6.30
CA PRO A 263 -22.02 19.15 -4.90
C PRO A 263 -20.70 19.07 -4.12
N PRO A 264 -20.66 19.43 -2.82
CA PRO A 264 -19.43 19.51 -2.04
C PRO A 264 -18.56 18.25 -2.05
N VAL A 265 -19.18 17.08 -2.18
CA VAL A 265 -18.50 15.77 -2.26
C VAL A 265 -17.48 15.68 -3.40
N PHE A 266 -17.76 16.30 -4.55
CA PHE A 266 -16.84 16.29 -5.69
C PHE A 266 -15.62 17.16 -5.43
N ILE A 267 -15.82 18.28 -4.75
CA ILE A 267 -14.76 19.22 -4.39
C ILE A 267 -13.81 18.55 -3.40
N ILE A 268 -14.38 18.01 -2.31
CA ILE A 268 -13.63 17.35 -1.24
C ILE A 268 -12.81 16.19 -1.80
N CYS A 269 -13.42 15.29 -2.57
CA CYS A 269 -12.70 14.14 -3.11
C CYS A 269 -11.63 14.50 -4.14
N ASN A 270 -11.90 15.50 -4.99
CA ASN A 270 -10.90 15.95 -5.96
C ASN A 270 -9.71 16.62 -5.25
N ASP A 271 -9.97 17.52 -4.30
CA ASP A 271 -8.92 18.17 -3.50
C ASP A 271 -8.12 17.12 -2.70
N TRP A 272 -8.80 16.13 -2.13
CA TRP A 272 -8.15 15.04 -1.39
C TRP A 272 -7.27 14.17 -2.30
N SER A 273 -7.74 13.84 -3.51
CA SER A 273 -6.96 13.12 -4.52
C SER A 273 -5.70 13.90 -4.92
N GLN A 274 -5.84 15.20 -5.19
CA GLN A 274 -4.71 16.06 -5.55
C GLN A 274 -3.72 16.24 -4.39
N ALA A 275 -4.23 16.33 -3.15
CA ALA A 275 -3.40 16.44 -1.96
C ALA A 275 -2.51 15.20 -1.80
N ILE A 276 -3.08 14.00 -1.90
CA ILE A 276 -2.32 12.75 -1.71
C ILE A 276 -1.40 12.41 -2.89
N GLU A 277 -1.71 12.86 -4.11
CA GLU A 277 -0.85 12.67 -5.28
C GLU A 277 0.47 13.44 -5.18
N ARG A 278 0.47 14.60 -4.50
CA ARG A 278 1.67 15.45 -4.33
C ARG A 278 2.67 14.91 -3.32
N ILE A 279 2.24 13.99 -2.46
CA ILE A 279 3.03 13.46 -1.36
C ILE A 279 3.81 12.25 -1.83
N SER A 280 5.09 12.18 -1.46
CA SER A 280 5.97 11.06 -1.78
C SER A 280 6.51 10.37 -0.53
N GLU A 281 6.33 9.06 -0.48
CA GLU A 281 6.88 8.12 0.50
C GLU A 281 8.36 7.80 0.27
N ASN A 282 8.91 8.17 -0.89
CA ASN A 282 10.20 7.70 -1.38
C ASN A 282 11.36 8.00 -0.42
N ASN A 283 11.37 9.17 0.20
CA ASN A 283 12.44 9.54 1.14
C ASN A 283 12.45 8.65 2.38
N VAL A 284 11.27 8.37 2.95
CA VAL A 284 11.10 7.47 4.09
C VAL A 284 11.53 6.05 3.72
N VAL A 285 11.06 5.55 2.58
CA VAL A 285 11.40 4.22 2.08
C VAL A 285 12.90 4.08 1.84
N ASN A 286 13.53 5.10 1.24
CA ASN A 286 14.96 5.09 0.95
C ASN A 286 15.79 5.06 2.25
N THR A 287 15.47 5.91 3.23
CA THR A 287 16.19 5.93 4.52
C THR A 287 16.05 4.62 5.28
N MET A 288 14.85 4.00 5.28
CA MET A 288 14.64 2.67 5.86
C MET A 288 15.45 1.58 5.15
N ASN A 289 15.50 1.59 3.82
CA ASN A 289 16.26 0.63 3.02
C ASN A 289 17.78 0.78 3.21
N VAL A 290 18.29 2.01 3.32
CA VAL A 290 19.69 2.28 3.66
C VAL A 290 20.03 1.69 5.02
N PHE A 291 19.19 1.89 6.04
CA PHE A 291 19.43 1.32 7.35
C PHE A 291 19.37 -0.21 7.36
N SER A 292 18.38 -0.79 6.66
CA SER A 292 18.30 -2.26 6.49
C SER A 292 19.54 -2.83 5.81
N SER A 293 20.09 -2.14 4.81
CA SER A 293 21.31 -2.56 4.11
C SER A 293 22.54 -2.47 5.02
N PHE A 294 22.60 -1.44 5.86
CA PHE A 294 23.65 -1.31 6.87
C PHE A 294 23.59 -2.42 7.92
N MET A 295 22.39 -2.81 8.39
CA MET A 295 22.20 -3.96 9.28
C MET A 295 22.60 -5.29 8.64
N HIS A 296 22.30 -5.46 7.36
CA HIS A 296 22.77 -6.61 6.60
C HIS A 296 24.31 -6.69 6.57
N GLN A 297 24.99 -5.58 6.28
CA GLN A 297 26.46 -5.52 6.28
C GLN A 297 27.06 -5.79 7.67
N LEU A 298 26.42 -5.30 8.74
CA LEU A 298 26.83 -5.60 10.10
C LEU A 298 26.71 -7.09 10.41
N ARG A 299 25.61 -7.73 10.00
CA ARG A 299 25.42 -9.18 10.16
C ARG A 299 26.49 -9.98 9.42
N VAL A 300 26.80 -9.63 8.17
CA VAL A 300 27.87 -10.28 7.39
C VAL A 300 29.23 -10.09 8.08
N SER A 301 29.51 -8.90 8.61
CA SER A 301 30.76 -8.64 9.34
C SER A 301 30.87 -9.43 10.65
N GLN A 302 29.75 -9.63 11.36
CA GLN A 302 29.68 -10.49 12.55
C GLN A 302 29.94 -11.96 12.21
N GLU A 303 29.40 -12.45 11.08
CA GLU A 303 29.66 -13.81 10.60
C GLU A 303 31.13 -14.01 10.21
N GLU A 304 31.75 -13.01 9.57
CA GLU A 304 33.17 -13.03 9.24
C GLU A 304 34.05 -13.05 10.50
N GLU A 305 33.75 -12.22 11.51
CA GLU A 305 34.42 -12.22 12.80
C GLU A 305 34.36 -13.59 13.48
N TYR A 306 33.18 -14.23 13.45
CA TYR A 306 32.98 -15.56 14.02
C TYR A 306 33.80 -16.63 13.28
N ARG A 307 33.81 -16.58 11.94
CA ARG A 307 34.63 -17.50 11.13
C ARG A 307 36.12 -17.36 11.43
N ARG A 308 36.61 -16.12 11.61
CA ARG A 308 38.01 -15.85 12.00
C ARG A 308 38.30 -16.39 13.41
N LYS A 309 37.36 -16.23 14.35
CA LYS A 309 37.48 -16.80 15.71
C LYS A 309 37.67 -18.31 15.69
N LEU A 310 36.82 -19.05 14.97
CA LEU A 310 36.92 -20.51 14.88
C LEU A 310 38.28 -20.95 14.33
N LYS A 311 38.86 -20.18 13.41
CA LYS A 311 40.20 -20.44 12.87
C LYS A 311 41.31 -20.18 13.89
N VAL A 312 41.19 -19.11 14.68
CA VAL A 312 42.09 -18.84 15.82
C VAL A 312 42.03 -19.95 16.86
N ASP A 313 40.82 -20.39 17.24
CA ASP A 313 40.62 -21.47 18.22
C ASP A 313 41.23 -22.80 17.71
N TYR A 314 41.02 -23.11 16.42
CA TYR A 314 41.62 -24.28 15.77
C TYR A 314 43.15 -24.22 15.73
N LEU A 315 43.73 -23.09 15.28
CA LEU A 315 45.18 -22.92 15.18
C LEU A 315 45.83 -22.92 16.56
N SER A 316 45.18 -22.35 17.57
CA SER A 316 45.63 -22.40 18.97
C SER A 316 45.64 -23.83 19.50
N MET A 317 44.58 -24.61 19.24
CA MET A 317 44.55 -26.03 19.60
C MET A 317 45.67 -26.84 18.91
N VAL A 318 45.91 -26.60 17.61
CA VAL A 318 46.98 -27.28 16.87
C VAL A 318 48.35 -26.91 17.40
N TYR A 319 48.57 -25.61 17.68
CA TYR A 319 49.80 -25.12 18.30
C TYR A 319 50.04 -25.78 19.67
N ASP A 320 49.04 -25.78 20.55
CA ASP A 320 49.15 -26.36 21.89
C ASP A 320 49.44 -27.86 21.87
N LYS A 321 48.80 -28.60 20.95
CA LYS A 321 49.07 -30.03 20.75
C LYS A 321 50.51 -30.27 20.30
N ARG A 322 51.00 -29.50 19.31
CA ARG A 322 52.37 -29.62 18.80
C ARG A 322 53.40 -29.21 19.84
N LEU A 323 53.14 -28.15 20.59
CA LEU A 323 54.00 -27.70 21.68
C LEU A 323 54.14 -28.78 22.76
N LYS A 324 53.03 -29.42 23.15
CA LYS A 324 53.07 -30.55 24.09
C LYS A 324 53.82 -31.76 23.55
N SER A 325 53.67 -32.10 22.26
CA SER A 325 54.44 -33.18 21.63
C SER A 325 55.93 -32.86 21.62
N PHE A 326 56.31 -31.64 21.24
CA PHE A 326 57.70 -31.17 21.22
C PHE A 326 58.34 -31.17 22.61
N GLN A 327 57.61 -30.71 23.63
CA GLN A 327 58.06 -30.75 25.04
C GLN A 327 58.29 -32.17 25.55
N LYS A 328 57.42 -33.13 25.17
CA LYS A 328 57.60 -34.54 25.53
C LYS A 328 58.80 -35.17 24.84
N GLU A 329 59.03 -34.83 23.57
CA GLU A 329 60.15 -35.38 22.79
C GLU A 329 61.51 -34.83 23.26
N THR A 330 61.56 -33.54 23.61
CA THR A 330 62.75 -32.91 24.20
C THR A 330 63.05 -33.47 25.60
N GLN A 331 62.05 -33.62 26.47
CA GLN A 331 62.23 -34.29 27.77
C GLN A 331 62.64 -35.77 27.64
N PHE A 332 62.12 -36.49 26.64
CA PHE A 332 62.53 -37.87 26.39
C PHE A 332 63.99 -37.96 25.92
N LYS A 333 64.44 -37.03 25.08
CA LYS A 333 65.84 -36.91 24.62
C LYS A 333 66.79 -36.47 25.75
N GLU A 334 66.36 -35.59 26.66
CA GLU A 334 67.15 -35.20 27.85
C GLU A 334 67.30 -36.34 28.88
N ASN A 335 66.26 -37.16 29.07
CA ASN A 335 66.30 -38.30 29.99
C ASN A 335 67.11 -39.50 29.43
N LEU A 336 67.17 -39.63 28.11
CA LEU A 336 67.94 -40.66 27.41
C LEU A 336 69.29 -40.08 27.01
N ASN A 337 70.20 -39.91 27.99
CA ASN A 337 71.53 -39.31 27.81
C ASN A 337 72.43 -40.20 26.91
N VAL A 338 72.14 -40.29 25.61
CA VAL A 338 72.96 -40.97 24.60
C VAL A 338 73.67 -39.90 23.79
N VAL A 339 74.94 -39.72 24.12
CA VAL A 339 75.95 -39.16 23.23
C VAL A 339 76.00 -40.05 21.99
N SER A 340 75.26 -39.69 20.96
CA SER A 340 75.59 -40.04 19.59
C SER A 340 75.56 -38.75 18.78
N VAL A 341 76.74 -38.20 18.54
CA VAL A 341 77.00 -37.18 17.53
C VAL A 341 76.60 -37.79 16.18
N SER A 342 75.36 -37.55 15.77
CA SER A 342 74.90 -37.76 14.40
C SER A 342 74.49 -36.38 13.90
N GLU A 343 75.15 -35.91 12.84
CA GLU A 343 74.89 -34.62 12.20
C GLU A 343 73.41 -34.46 11.79
N ASN A 344 72.69 -35.57 11.60
CA ASN A 344 71.25 -35.60 11.29
C ASN A 344 70.33 -35.25 12.48
N GLY A 345 70.81 -35.33 13.73
CA GLY A 345 70.00 -35.03 14.91
C GLY A 345 69.72 -33.54 15.10
N THR A 346 70.68 -32.70 14.70
CA THR A 346 70.56 -31.24 14.71
C THR A 346 69.58 -30.77 13.63
N GLU A 347 69.65 -31.36 12.44
CA GLU A 347 68.77 -31.07 11.30
C GLU A 347 67.30 -31.46 11.58
N TYR A 348 67.08 -32.58 12.30
CA TYR A 348 65.72 -33.04 12.68
C TYR A 348 65.08 -32.19 13.78
N LEU A 349 65.88 -31.69 14.73
CA LEU A 349 65.41 -30.74 15.75
C LEU A 349 65.15 -29.35 15.15
N ASP A 350 65.93 -28.95 14.15
CA ASP A 350 65.73 -27.70 13.40
C ASP A 350 64.44 -27.74 12.58
N ASP A 351 64.15 -28.84 11.87
CA ASP A 351 62.89 -29.03 11.13
C ASP A 351 61.65 -29.00 12.04
N HIS A 352 61.70 -29.70 13.18
CA HIS A 352 60.60 -29.67 14.14
C HIS A 352 60.35 -28.28 14.75
N THR A 353 61.43 -27.52 14.97
CA THR A 353 61.37 -26.13 15.46
C THR A 353 60.80 -25.21 14.37
N MET A 354 61.24 -25.32 13.12
CA MET A 354 60.68 -24.59 11.98
C MET A 354 59.19 -24.85 11.79
N VAL A 355 58.75 -26.11 11.93
CA VAL A 355 57.34 -26.49 11.80
C VAL A 355 56.48 -25.92 12.93
N LEU A 356 57.01 -25.86 14.17
CA LEU A 356 56.34 -25.24 15.30
C LEU A 356 56.21 -23.72 15.12
N ASP A 357 57.28 -23.06 14.67
CA ASP A 357 57.29 -21.63 14.37
C ASP A 357 56.39 -21.25 13.20
N SER A 358 56.28 -22.11 12.18
CA SER A 358 55.32 -21.94 11.07
C SER A 358 53.86 -21.94 11.53
N VAL A 359 53.52 -22.79 12.51
CA VAL A 359 52.16 -22.84 13.09
C VAL A 359 51.95 -21.65 14.02
N ARG A 360 52.96 -21.27 14.82
CA ARG A 360 52.91 -20.08 15.67
C ARG A 360 52.64 -18.83 14.84
N LYS A 361 53.42 -18.59 13.79
CA LYS A 361 53.27 -17.43 12.91
C LYS A 361 51.87 -17.37 12.29
N ARG A 362 51.36 -18.49 11.76
CA ARG A 362 49.99 -18.55 11.22
C ARG A 362 48.91 -18.27 12.27
N ARG A 363 49.11 -18.73 13.51
CA ARG A 363 48.18 -18.48 14.63
C ARG A 363 48.20 -17.01 15.01
N ASP A 364 49.38 -16.41 15.12
CA ASP A 364 49.56 -14.99 15.49
C ASP A 364 48.98 -14.05 14.40
N GLU A 365 49.23 -14.34 13.11
CA GLU A 365 48.62 -13.63 11.97
C GLU A 365 47.09 -13.69 11.96
N GLU A 366 46.49 -14.82 12.35
CA GLU A 366 45.03 -14.94 12.41
C GLU A 366 44.43 -14.29 13.66
N ILE A 367 45.18 -14.21 14.77
CA ILE A 367 44.78 -13.43 15.95
C ILE A 367 44.67 -11.95 15.59
N GLU A 368 45.68 -11.40 14.92
CA GLU A 368 45.67 -10.00 14.47
C GLU A 368 44.46 -9.71 13.58
N LYS A 369 44.22 -10.55 12.56
CA LYS A 369 43.04 -10.45 11.70
C LYS A 369 41.72 -10.58 12.46
N HIS A 370 41.66 -11.36 13.53
CA HIS A 370 40.46 -11.50 14.35
C HIS A 370 40.22 -10.23 15.18
N GLU A 371 41.28 -9.65 15.76
CA GLU A 371 41.22 -8.40 16.52
C GLU A 371 40.74 -7.23 15.67
N GLU A 372 41.27 -7.08 14.44
CA GLU A 372 40.76 -6.11 13.46
C GLU A 372 39.28 -6.30 13.15
N ALA A 373 38.82 -7.55 13.01
CA ALA A 373 37.42 -7.85 12.74
C ALA A 373 36.51 -7.47 13.92
N ILE A 374 36.96 -7.71 15.16
CA ILE A 374 36.26 -7.27 16.38
C ILE A 374 36.13 -5.75 16.40
N GLN A 375 37.23 -5.02 16.14
CA GLN A 375 37.21 -3.55 16.14
C GLN A 375 36.24 -3.01 15.09
N ARG A 376 36.23 -3.57 13.87
CA ARG A 376 35.27 -3.22 12.81
C ARG A 376 33.82 -3.44 13.23
N VAL A 377 33.50 -4.62 13.75
CA VAL A 377 32.13 -4.96 14.21
C VAL A 377 31.70 -4.06 15.36
N HIS A 378 32.57 -3.81 16.34
CA HIS A 378 32.27 -2.95 17.49
C HIS A 378 32.02 -1.50 17.04
N HIS A 379 32.88 -0.97 16.16
CA HIS A 379 32.70 0.37 15.60
C HIS A 379 31.36 0.48 14.86
N ALA A 380 31.09 -0.42 13.92
CA ALA A 380 29.86 -0.43 13.12
C ALA A 380 28.60 -0.60 13.99
N ALA A 381 28.63 -1.48 15.01
CA ALA A 381 27.51 -1.67 15.93
C ALA A 381 27.27 -0.42 16.80
N SER A 382 28.33 0.25 17.27
CA SER A 382 28.21 1.39 18.20
C SER A 382 27.57 2.63 17.58
N SER A 383 27.75 2.87 16.29
CA SER A 383 27.15 4.00 15.57
C SER A 383 25.83 3.64 14.88
N SER A 384 25.56 2.35 14.72
CA SER A 384 24.46 1.81 13.89
C SER A 384 23.09 2.44 14.11
N LEU A 385 22.59 2.37 15.33
CA LEU A 385 21.23 2.79 15.67
C LEU A 385 21.04 4.28 15.44
N ARG A 386 22.01 5.11 15.84
CA ARG A 386 21.92 6.56 15.67
C ARG A 386 22.04 6.93 14.19
N SER A 387 23.04 6.41 13.49
CA SER A 387 23.24 6.70 12.06
C SER A 387 22.12 6.16 11.17
N GLY A 388 21.40 5.13 11.61
CA GLY A 388 20.28 4.53 10.89
C GLY A 388 18.92 5.13 11.22
N LEU A 389 18.59 5.30 12.51
CA LEU A 389 17.27 5.75 12.94
C LEU A 389 17.06 7.24 12.77
N VAL A 390 18.08 8.08 13.01
CA VAL A 390 17.94 9.54 12.90
C VAL A 390 17.45 9.97 11.51
N PRO A 391 18.06 9.52 10.39
CA PRO A 391 17.56 9.86 9.05
C PRO A 391 16.14 9.36 8.78
N ILE A 392 15.75 8.21 9.34
CA ILE A 392 14.39 7.67 9.17
C ILE A 392 13.37 8.57 9.88
N PHE A 393 13.64 9.00 11.12
CA PHE A 393 12.71 9.85 11.86
C PHE A 393 12.66 11.27 11.29
N GLU A 394 13.76 11.82 10.79
CA GLU A 394 13.76 13.08 10.02
C GLU A 394 12.91 12.95 8.74
N ALA A 395 13.03 11.84 8.02
CA ALA A 395 12.21 11.60 6.83
C ALA A 395 10.72 11.42 7.18
N LEU A 396 10.40 10.71 8.26
CA LEU A 396 9.03 10.54 8.76
C LEU A 396 8.43 11.87 9.19
N GLU A 397 9.15 12.67 9.98
CA GLU A 397 8.69 14.00 10.40
C GLU A 397 8.30 14.87 9.19
N ASN A 398 9.18 14.97 8.20
CA ASN A 398 8.90 15.71 6.97
C ASN A 398 7.69 15.14 6.22
N PHE A 399 7.62 13.82 6.06
CA PHE A 399 6.49 13.15 5.41
C PHE A 399 5.15 13.45 6.10
N PHE A 400 5.07 13.34 7.43
CA PHE A 400 3.84 13.61 8.17
C PHE A 400 3.48 15.10 8.19
N MET A 401 4.47 15.98 8.23
CA MET A 401 4.26 17.42 8.13
C MET A 401 3.71 17.83 6.75
N GLU A 402 4.24 17.24 5.66
CA GLU A 402 3.73 17.44 4.31
C GLU A 402 2.29 16.92 4.17
N ASN A 403 2.00 15.73 4.71
CA ASN A 403 0.63 15.20 4.76
C ASN A 403 -0.32 16.13 5.52
N LEU A 404 0.08 16.62 6.69
CA LEU A 404 -0.74 17.53 7.48
C LEU A 404 -1.08 18.79 6.68
N LYS A 405 -0.07 19.47 6.11
CA LYS A 405 -0.27 20.69 5.30
C LYS A 405 -1.15 20.44 4.08
N ALA A 406 -0.96 19.30 3.41
CA ALA A 406 -1.76 18.94 2.24
C ALA A 406 -3.23 18.71 2.61
N TYR A 407 -3.49 18.05 3.75
CA TYR A 407 -4.85 17.75 4.21
C TYR A 407 -5.56 18.99 4.79
N GLU A 408 -4.85 19.89 5.47
CA GLU A 408 -5.40 21.17 5.93
C GLU A 408 -5.85 22.07 4.77
N GLY A 409 -5.24 21.90 3.58
CA GLY A 409 -5.62 22.59 2.36
C GLY A 409 -6.89 22.05 1.68
N ILE A 410 -7.46 20.93 2.15
CA ILE A 410 -8.67 20.35 1.56
C ILE A 410 -9.90 21.16 1.95
N ARG A 411 -10.70 21.57 0.95
CA ARG A 411 -11.93 22.36 1.20
C ARG A 411 -13.05 21.47 1.70
N ILE A 412 -13.16 21.36 3.02
CA ILE A 412 -14.30 20.71 3.68
C ILE A 412 -15.40 21.77 3.88
N ALA A 413 -16.58 21.55 3.29
CA ALA A 413 -17.73 22.39 3.58
C ALA A 413 -18.13 22.17 5.05
N ASN A 414 -17.79 23.13 5.93
CA ASN A 414 -18.25 23.11 7.30
C ASN A 414 -19.73 23.49 7.31
N GLU A 415 -20.57 22.65 7.90
CA GLU A 415 -21.84 23.09 8.49
C GLU A 415 -21.53 23.94 9.74
N SER A 416 -20.90 25.09 9.55
CA SER A 416 -20.94 26.17 10.54
C SER A 416 -21.90 27.21 9.98
N GLY A 417 -23.19 26.96 10.23
CA GLY A 417 -24.23 27.96 10.05
C GLY A 417 -23.91 29.22 10.85
N ASP A 418 -24.38 30.32 10.28
CA ASP A 418 -24.42 31.65 10.88
C ASP A 418 -24.75 31.63 12.38
N SER A 419 -24.05 32.48 13.12
CA SER A 419 -24.56 33.14 14.31
C SER A 419 -23.99 34.55 14.37
#